data_AF-A0A1K1MQI9-F1
#
_entry.id   AF-A0A1K1MQI9-F1
#
_cell.length_a   1.000
_cell.length_b   1.000
_cell.length_c   1.000
_cell.angle_alpha   90.00
_cell.angle_beta   90.00
_cell.angle_gamma   90.00
#
_symmetry.space_group_name_H-M   'P 1'
#
loop_
_entity.id
_entity.type
_entity.pdbx_description
1 polymer ?
#
loop_
_entity_poly.entity_id
_entity_poly.type
_entity_poly.pdbx_seq_one_letter_code
_entity_poly.pdbx_strand_id
1 'polypeptide(L)' 'MAMSQPKVRIIANACITRYDSGEGGIIDIVNSYNMAAVDQELVLAQVYARRPDLEDAVPAAE' A
#
# COMPACT_ATOMS: atom_id res chain seq x y z
N MET A 1 3.44 3.93 -17.59
CA MET A 1 4.51 2.91 -17.46
C MET A 1 4.37 2.32 -16.07
N ALA A 2 4.36 1.00 -15.92
CA ALA A 2 4.27 0.37 -14.61
C ALA A 2 5.52 0.65 -13.76
N MET A 3 5.32 0.84 -12.46
CA MET A 3 6.39 1.06 -11.51
C MET A 3 7.28 -0.19 -11.39
N SER A 4 8.59 0.00 -11.24
CA SER A 4 9.51 -1.14 -11.04
C SER A 4 9.35 -1.75 -9.65
N GLN A 5 9.55 -3.06 -9.53
CA GLN A 5 9.44 -3.78 -8.25
C GLN A 5 10.27 -3.19 -7.10
N PRO A 6 11.51 -2.69 -7.32
CA PRO A 6 12.24 -2.00 -6.26
C PRO A 6 11.52 -0.76 -5.72
N LYS A 7 10.89 0.03 -6.59
CA LYS A 7 10.13 1.23 -6.19
C LYS A 7 8.87 0.86 -5.41
N VAL A 8 8.15 -0.18 -5.83
CA VAL A 8 6.98 -0.70 -5.09
C VAL A 8 7.36 -1.05 -3.65
N ARG A 9 8.49 -1.74 -3.45
CA ARG A 9 8.99 -2.09 -2.11
C ARG A 9 9.33 -0.88 -1.25
N ILE A 10 9.94 0.15 -1.85
CA ILE A 10 10.29 1.40 -1.14
C ILE A 10 9.01 2.11 -0.68
N ILE A 11 8.04 2.26 -1.57
CA ILE A 11 6.78 2.96 -1.27
C ILE A 11 5.98 2.18 -0.23
N ALA A 12 5.87 0.85 -0.36
CA ALA A 12 5.17 0.03 0.63
C ALA A 12 5.76 0.18 2.03
N ASN A 13 7.10 0.14 2.17
CA ASN A 13 7.75 0.37 3.46
C ASN A 13 7.50 1.78 4.00
N ALA A 14 7.54 2.80 3.13
CA ALA A 14 7.20 4.16 3.53
C ALA A 14 5.75 4.27 4.03
N CYS A 15 4.81 3.62 3.35
CA CYS A 15 3.40 3.60 3.76
C CYS A 15 3.22 2.96 5.14
N ILE A 16 3.90 1.83 5.39
CA ILE A 16 3.89 1.16 6.71
C ILE A 16 4.47 2.09 7.79
N THR A 17 5.62 2.73 7.54
CA THR A 17 6.23 3.66 8.51
C THR A 17 5.30 4.82 8.86
N ARG A 18 4.60 5.39 7.86
CA ARG A 18 3.64 6.48 8.07
C ARG A 18 2.41 6.01 8.86
N TYR A 19 1.93 4.80 8.58
CA TYR A 19 0.84 4.17 9.32
C TYR A 19 1.24 3.96 10.79
N ASP A 20 2.41 3.38 11.04
CA ASP A 20 2.95 3.17 12.39
C ASP A 20 3.20 4.49 13.14
N SER A 21 3.44 5.58 12.40
CA SER A 21 3.58 6.93 12.96
C SER A 21 2.23 7.60 13.28
N GLY A 22 1.11 6.94 12.97
CA GLY A 22 -0.24 7.44 13.24
C GLY A 22 -0.72 8.51 12.26
N GLU A 23 -0.13 8.59 11.05
CA GLU A 23 -0.52 9.60 10.05
C GLU A 23 -1.91 9.38 9.42
N GLY A 24 -2.51 8.20 9.60
CA GLY A 24 -3.85 7.88 9.09
C GLY A 24 -4.02 6.41 8.74
N GLY A 25 -5.11 6.10 8.02
CA GLY A 25 -5.38 4.76 7.52
C GLY A 25 -4.43 4.37 6.38
N ILE A 26 -4.11 3.08 6.27
CA ILE A 26 -3.16 2.60 5.27
C ILE A 26 -3.60 2.94 3.83
N ILE A 27 -4.90 2.86 3.56
CA ILE A 27 -5.49 3.20 2.25
C ILE A 27 -5.30 4.69 1.93
N ASP A 28 -5.56 5.58 2.89
CA ASP A 28 -5.38 7.03 2.71
C ASP A 28 -3.92 7.38 2.43
N ILE A 29 -3.00 6.71 3.15
CA ILE A 29 -1.56 6.87 2.97
C ILE A 29 -1.14 6.42 1.57
N VAL A 30 -1.59 5.25 1.09
CA VAL A 30 -1.28 4.80 -0.28
C VAL A 30 -1.84 5.75 -1.33
N ASN A 31 -3.09 6.20 -1.15
CA ASN A 31 -3.75 7.15 -2.06
C ASN A 31 -3.02 8.49 -2.16
N SER A 32 -2.31 8.91 -1.10
CA SER A 32 -1.53 10.17 -1.09
C SER A 32 -0.38 10.22 -2.11
N TYR A 33 0.07 9.07 -2.63
CA TYR A 33 1.14 9.00 -3.63
C TYR A 33 0.67 9.25 -5.08
N ASN A 34 -0.65 9.43 -5.32
CA ASN A 34 -1.24 9.72 -6.63
C ASN A 34 -0.72 8.81 -7.77
N MET A 35 -0.59 7.52 -7.48
CA MET A 35 -0.09 6.50 -8.41
C MET A 35 -1.21 6.00 -9.34
N ALA A 36 -0.84 5.37 -10.46
CA ALA A 36 -1.81 4.64 -11.29
C ALA A 36 -2.42 3.48 -10.50
N ALA A 37 -3.67 3.11 -10.80
CA ALA A 37 -4.40 2.05 -10.08
C ALA A 37 -3.59 0.74 -9.96
N VAL A 38 -2.97 0.29 -11.06
CA VAL A 38 -2.12 -0.91 -11.07
C VAL A 38 -0.95 -0.80 -10.10
N ASP A 39 -0.32 0.38 -9.98
CA ASP A 39 0.79 0.58 -9.06
C ASP A 39 0.31 0.66 -7.60
N GLN A 40 -0.89 1.21 -7.37
CA GLN A 40 -1.52 1.21 -6.03
C GLN A 40 -1.82 -0.21 -5.56
N GLU A 41 -2.39 -1.05 -6.42
CA GLU A 41 -2.67 -2.46 -6.13
C GLU A 41 -1.37 -3.23 -5.79
N LEU A 42 -0.29 -3.00 -6.55
CA LEU A 42 1.01 -3.61 -6.26
C LEU A 42 1.59 -3.15 -4.92
N VAL A 43 1.44 -1.87 -4.57
CA VAL A 43 1.89 -1.34 -3.28
C VAL A 43 1.05 -1.93 -2.15
N LEU A 44 -0.27 -1.97 -2.26
CA LEU A 44 -1.16 -2.56 -1.25
C LEU A 44 -0.86 -4.05 -1.04
N ALA A 45 -0.73 -4.82 -2.12
CA ALA A 45 -0.33 -6.22 -2.04
C ALA A 45 1.02 -6.39 -1.31
N GLN A 46 1.98 -5.51 -1.58
CA GLN A 46 3.29 -5.54 -0.89
C GLN A 46 3.20 -5.13 0.58
N VAL A 47 2.27 -4.23 0.93
CA VAL A 47 1.97 -3.86 2.32
C VAL A 47 1.34 -5.03 3.07
N TYR A 48 0.28 -5.63 2.54
CA TYR A 48 -0.42 -6.76 3.18
C TYR A 48 0.45 -8.01 3.29
N ALA A 49 1.32 -8.27 2.31
CA ALA A 49 2.32 -9.33 2.42
C ALA A 49 3.31 -9.14 3.59
N ARG A 50 3.51 -7.89 4.08
CA ARG A 50 4.38 -7.57 5.21
C ARG A 50 3.64 -7.37 6.52
N ARG A 51 2.41 -6.84 6.43
CA ARG A 51 1.53 -6.46 7.53
C ARG A 51 0.12 -7.00 7.24
N PRO A 52 -0.07 -8.33 7.33
CA PRO A 52 -1.37 -8.95 7.07
C PRO A 52 -2.43 -8.51 8.08
N ASP A 53 -2.01 -7.97 9.24
CA ASP A 53 -2.89 -7.30 10.20
C ASP A 53 -3.59 -6.05 9.65
N LEU A 54 -3.09 -5.46 8.56
CA LEU A 54 -3.68 -4.29 7.91
C LEU A 54 -4.64 -4.65 6.78
N GLU A 55 -4.84 -5.94 6.50
CA GLU A 55 -5.69 -6.44 5.42
C GLU A 55 -7.19 -6.34 5.75
N ASP A 56 -7.57 -5.70 6.87
CA ASP A 56 -8.97 -5.56 7.29
C ASP A 56 -9.80 -4.73 6.28
N ALA A 57 -10.66 -5.48 5.56
CA ALA A 57 -11.81 -5.08 4.74
C ALA A 57 -11.55 -4.51 3.33
N VAL A 58 -10.89 -5.27 2.46
CA VAL A 58 -11.35 -5.32 1.06
C VAL A 58 -12.32 -6.51 0.97
N PRO A 59 -13.62 -6.31 0.68
CA PRO A 59 -14.48 -7.45 0.38
C PRO A 59 -13.84 -8.17 -0.80
N ALA A 60 -13.51 -9.45 -0.61
CA ALA A 60 -13.10 -10.31 -1.70
C ALA A 60 -14.11 -10.12 -2.83
N ALA A 61 -13.67 -9.54 -3.94
CA ALA A 61 -14.50 -9.41 -5.12
C ALA A 61 -14.84 -10.84 -5.56
N GLU A 62 -16.10 -11.22 -5.37
CA GLU A 62 -16.74 -12.40 -5.96
C GLU A 62 -16.76 -12.30 -7.49
#